data_AF-A0A150TH76-F1
#
_entry.id   AF-A0A150TH76-F1
#
_cell.length_a   1.000
_cell.length_b   1.000
_cell.length_c   1.000
_cell.angle_alpha   90.00
_cell.angle_beta   90.00
_cell.angle_gamma   90.00
#
_symmetry.space_group_name_H-M   'P 1'
#
loop_
_entity.id
_entity.type
_entity.pdbx_description
1 polymer ?
#
loop_
_entity_poly.entity_id
_entity_poly.type
_entity_poly.pdbx_seq_one_letter_code
_entity_poly.pdbx_strand_id
1 'polypeptide(L)'
;MLREEGTDETRRWLGAWRLRTLLGYHDAAVALIRYLRDPERKKYIRDAGPEPVVGARVSLDWFRLGGRAPEPYQPVRWLGFCERTLRDASIDRSGVEATGEVFTRAEGRWFKLVWRKDDGRTPALVSASAEVPD
;
A
#
# COMPACT_ATOMS: atom_id res chain seq x y z
N MET A 1 11.22 8.66 13.11
CA MET A 1 10.18 9.34 12.31
C MET A 1 10.88 10.25 11.32
N LEU A 2 10.73 10.05 10.01
CA LEU A 2 11.32 10.93 8.99
C LEU A 2 10.73 12.34 9.15
N ARG A 3 11.59 13.34 9.37
CA ARG A 3 11.22 14.76 9.32
C ARG A 3 11.14 15.18 7.85
N GLU A 4 10.14 15.97 7.48
CA GLU A 4 9.91 16.41 6.09
C GLU A 4 11.13 17.16 5.51
N GLU A 5 11.91 17.85 6.35
CA GLU A 5 13.14 18.54 5.93
C GLU A 5 14.23 17.58 5.40
N GLY A 6 14.29 16.34 5.90
CA GLY A 6 15.27 15.36 5.46
C GLY A 6 14.90 14.64 4.16
N THR A 7 13.63 14.68 3.76
CA THR A 7 13.16 13.95 2.56
C THR A 7 13.57 14.67 1.27
N ASP A 8 13.55 16.00 1.24
CA ASP A 8 13.89 16.75 0.03
C ASP A 8 15.38 16.72 -0.28
N GLU A 9 16.22 16.81 0.76
CA GLU A 9 17.67 16.67 0.61
C GLU A 9 18.06 15.25 0.15
N THR A 10 17.48 14.22 0.77
CA THR A 10 17.73 12.83 0.39
C THR A 10 17.33 12.58 -1.06
N ARG A 11 16.14 13.05 -1.46
CA ARG A 11 15.66 12.97 -2.84
C ARG A 11 16.61 13.64 -3.83
N ARG A 12 17.11 14.84 -3.49
CA ARG A 12 18.07 15.59 -4.31
C ARG A 12 19.36 14.81 -4.51
N TRP A 13 19.96 14.26 -3.44
CA TRP A 13 21.18 13.48 -3.52
C TRP A 13 21.00 12.20 -4.35
N LEU A 14 19.90 11.47 -4.15
CA LEU A 14 19.56 10.28 -4.93
C LEU A 14 19.42 10.60 -6.42
N GLY A 15 18.81 11.73 -6.76
CA GLY A 15 18.72 12.24 -8.12
C GLY A 15 20.08 12.60 -8.72
N ALA A 16 20.90 13.34 -7.97
CA ALA A 16 22.23 13.77 -8.40
C ALA A 16 23.16 12.59 -8.70
N TRP A 17 23.09 11.53 -7.89
CA TRP A 17 23.87 10.30 -8.09
C TRP A 17 23.24 9.31 -9.09
N ARG A 18 22.13 9.68 -9.74
CA ARG A 18 21.42 8.84 -10.73
C ARG A 18 20.98 7.49 -10.17
N LEU A 19 20.73 7.40 -8.86
CA LEU A 19 20.28 6.19 -8.18
C LEU A 19 18.77 6.00 -8.35
N ARG A 20 18.32 5.77 -9.61
CA ARG A 20 16.90 5.77 -10.00
C ARG A 20 16.02 4.84 -9.18
N THR A 21 16.50 3.63 -8.89
CA THR A 21 15.77 2.64 -8.09
C THR A 21 15.53 3.13 -6.67
N LEU A 22 16.57 3.68 -6.02
CA LEU A 22 16.47 4.21 -4.67
C LEU A 22 15.61 5.46 -4.61
N LEU A 23 15.69 6.31 -5.64
CA LEU A 23 14.78 7.45 -5.79
C LEU A 23 13.31 7.01 -5.88
N GLY A 24 13.02 5.95 -6.64
CA GLY A 24 11.68 5.37 -6.72
C GLY A 24 11.18 4.83 -5.38
N TYR A 25 12.02 4.14 -4.62
CA TYR A 25 11.67 3.68 -3.27
C TYR A 25 11.51 4.83 -2.28
N HIS A 26 12.33 5.88 -2.39
CA HIS A 26 12.18 7.08 -1.57
C HIS A 26 10.83 7.75 -1.81
N ASP A 27 10.48 8.01 -3.08
CA ASP A 27 9.22 8.65 -3.44
C ASP A 27 8.01 7.77 -3.02
N ALA A 28 8.12 6.44 -3.17
CA ALA A 28 7.13 5.49 -2.67
C ALA A 28 6.98 5.53 -1.13
N ALA A 29 8.10 5.63 -0.39
CA ALA A 29 8.07 5.70 1.07
C ALA A 29 7.43 7.00 1.56
N VAL A 30 7.70 8.13 0.90
CA VAL A 30 7.03 9.41 1.18
C VAL A 30 5.53 9.29 0.93
N ALA A 31 5.12 8.68 -0.18
CA ALA A 31 3.70 8.48 -0.50
C ALA A 31 2.99 7.56 0.53
N LEU A 32 3.63 6.47 0.95
CA LEU A 32 3.11 5.59 2.00
C LEU A 32 2.98 6.33 3.34
N ILE A 33 3.97 7.12 3.75
CA ILE A 33 3.89 7.90 4.99
C ILE A 33 2.72 8.89 4.94
N ARG A 34 2.52 9.55 3.80
CA ARG A 34 1.37 10.45 3.60
C ARG A 34 0.05 9.70 3.74
N TYR A 35 -0.07 8.54 3.09
CA TYR A 35 -1.25 7.69 3.20
C TYR A 35 -1.54 7.22 4.64
N LEU A 36 -0.51 6.74 5.36
CA LEU A 36 -0.67 6.27 6.74
C LEU A 36 -1.10 7.38 7.72
N ARG A 37 -0.85 8.65 7.36
CA ARG A 37 -1.28 9.84 8.11
C ARG A 37 -2.57 10.46 7.59
N ASP A 38 -3.08 10.01 6.46
CA ASP A 38 -4.24 10.61 5.81
C ASP A 38 -5.51 10.38 6.67
N PRO A 39 -6.22 11.44 7.09
CA PRO A 39 -7.45 11.32 7.86
C PRO A 39 -8.54 10.48 7.16
N GLU A 40 -8.57 10.45 5.83
CA GLU A 40 -9.54 9.64 5.08
C GLU A 40 -9.34 8.13 5.30
N ARG A 41 -8.12 7.68 5.64
CA ARG A 41 -7.85 6.27 5.99
C ARG A 41 -8.72 5.80 7.15
N LYS A 42 -9.01 6.67 8.12
CA LYS A 42 -9.86 6.35 9.29
C LYS A 42 -11.31 6.04 8.94
N LYS A 43 -11.79 6.44 7.76
CA LYS A 43 -13.14 6.07 7.28
C LYS A 43 -13.24 4.58 6.96
N TYR A 44 -12.13 3.93 6.66
CA TYR A 44 -12.06 2.51 6.34
C TYR A 44 -11.50 1.69 7.50
N ILE A 45 -10.58 2.27 8.28
CA ILE A 45 -9.90 1.59 9.37
C ILE A 45 -10.02 2.46 10.63
N ARG A 46 -11.04 2.18 11.43
CA ARG A 46 -11.46 3.03 12.55
C ARG A 46 -10.34 3.28 13.58
N ASP A 47 -9.48 2.29 13.80
CA ASP A 47 -8.36 2.31 14.73
C ASP A 47 -7.02 2.65 14.04
N ALA A 48 -7.04 3.17 12.80
CA ALA A 48 -5.84 3.60 12.10
C ALA A 48 -5.09 4.67 12.89
N GLY A 49 -3.89 4.31 13.35
CA GLY A 49 -2.91 5.22 13.92
C GLY A 49 -1.74 5.44 12.97
N PRO A 50 -0.80 6.33 13.33
CA PRO A 50 0.49 6.39 12.67
C PRO A 50 1.20 5.04 12.77
N GLU A 51 1.56 4.45 11.64
CA GLU A 51 2.31 3.20 11.57
C GLU A 51 3.70 3.43 10.97
N PRO A 52 4.73 2.66 11.38
CA PRO A 52 6.00 2.65 10.68
C PRO A 52 5.84 2.08 9.26
N VAL A 53 6.71 2.49 8.34
CA VAL A 53 6.75 1.93 6.97
C VAL A 53 7.03 0.43 7.01
N VAL A 54 7.97 -0.01 7.85
CA VAL A 54 8.27 -1.43 8.06
C VAL A 54 7.15 -2.06 8.87
N GLY A 55 6.50 -3.09 8.33
CA GLY A 55 5.35 -3.75 8.94
C GLY A 55 4.01 -3.07 8.65
N ALA A 56 3.98 -2.04 7.79
CA ALA A 56 2.73 -1.47 7.29
C ALA A 56 1.94 -2.51 6.47
N ARG A 57 0.61 -2.42 6.52
CA ARG A 57 -0.30 -3.29 5.74
C ARG A 57 -0.39 -2.92 4.25
N VAL A 58 0.38 -1.93 3.81
CA VAL A 58 0.50 -1.53 2.41
C VAL A 58 1.97 -1.52 2.06
N SER A 59 2.33 -2.26 1.00
CA SER A 59 3.71 -2.36 0.53
C SER A 59 4.12 -1.09 -0.21
N LEU A 60 5.41 -0.76 -0.18
CA LEU A 60 5.98 0.32 -0.99
C LEU A 60 5.74 0.09 -2.49
N ASP A 61 5.65 -1.17 -2.91
CA ASP A 61 5.39 -1.52 -4.31
C ASP A 61 4.02 -1.00 -4.80
N TRP A 62 3.04 -0.81 -3.92
CA TRP A 62 1.76 -0.16 -4.27
C TRP A 62 1.98 1.22 -4.88
N PHE A 63 2.84 2.02 -4.26
CA PHE A 63 3.14 3.38 -4.71
C PHE A 63 4.18 3.40 -5.83
N ARG A 64 5.13 2.47 -5.83
CA ARG A 64 6.21 2.41 -6.82
C ARG A 64 5.73 1.92 -8.19
N LEU A 65 4.86 0.91 -8.22
CA LEU A 65 4.39 0.28 -9.46
C LEU A 65 3.05 0.85 -9.94
N GLY A 66 2.41 1.70 -9.14
CA GLY A 66 1.21 2.41 -9.53
C GLY A 66 -0.05 1.58 -9.37
N GLY A 67 -0.42 1.28 -8.13
CA GLY A 67 -1.77 0.85 -7.75
C GLY A 67 -2.78 1.94 -8.12
N ARG A 68 -3.19 1.97 -9.39
CA ARG A 68 -4.16 2.94 -9.90
C ARG A 68 -5.53 2.57 -9.37
N ALA A 69 -6.22 3.55 -8.81
CA ALA A 69 -7.63 3.38 -8.50
C ALA A 69 -8.40 3.25 -9.82
N PRO A 70 -9.28 2.24 -9.94
CA PRO A 70 -10.22 2.20 -11.05
C PRO A 70 -11.23 3.33 -10.89
N GLU A 71 -11.69 3.93 -11.98
CA GLU A 71 -12.84 4.85 -11.92
C GLU A 71 -14.08 4.12 -11.37
N PRO A 72 -14.92 4.77 -10.53
CA PRO A 72 -14.86 6.18 -10.10
C PRO A 72 -14.09 6.44 -8.78
N TYR A 73 -13.25 5.49 -8.34
CA TYR A 73 -12.65 5.56 -7.01
C TYR A 73 -11.54 6.60 -6.93
N GLN A 74 -11.59 7.42 -5.88
CA GLN A 74 -10.46 8.28 -5.51
C GLN A 74 -9.30 7.43 -4.97
N PRO A 75 -8.02 7.73 -5.29
CA PRO A 75 -6.87 6.91 -4.93
C PRO A 75 -6.78 6.50 -3.46
N VAL A 76 -6.94 7.45 -2.53
CA VAL A 76 -6.85 7.19 -1.09
C VAL A 76 -8.02 6.32 -0.60
N ARG A 77 -9.22 6.56 -1.15
CA ARG A 77 -10.43 5.79 -0.81
C ARG A 77 -10.34 4.36 -1.31
N TRP A 78 -9.84 4.19 -2.54
CA TRP A 78 -9.56 2.87 -3.11
C TRP A 78 -8.57 2.08 -2.26
N LEU A 79 -7.45 2.71 -1.90
CA LEU A 79 -6.45 2.06 -1.05
C LEU A 79 -7.01 1.76 0.34
N GLY A 80 -7.78 2.66 0.95
CA GLY A 80 -8.48 2.40 2.23
C GLY A 80 -9.43 1.20 2.17
N PHE A 81 -10.21 1.09 1.10
CA PHE A 81 -11.07 -0.07 0.86
C PHE A 81 -10.25 -1.36 0.74
N CYS A 82 -9.17 -1.35 -0.03
CA CYS A 82 -8.34 -2.53 -0.24
C CYS A 82 -7.60 -2.94 1.04
N GLU A 83 -7.06 -1.99 1.79
CA GLU A 83 -6.38 -2.25 3.05
C GLU A 83 -7.33 -2.87 4.08
N ARG A 84 -8.55 -2.33 4.20
CA ARG A 84 -9.59 -2.92 5.05
C ARG A 84 -9.92 -4.34 4.60
N THR A 85 -10.16 -4.55 3.31
CA THR A 85 -10.48 -5.89 2.77
C THR A 85 -9.39 -6.89 3.11
N LEU A 86 -8.12 -6.53 2.93
CA LEU A 86 -7.00 -7.39 3.29
C LEU A 86 -6.94 -7.69 4.79
N ARG A 87 -7.26 -6.70 5.63
CA ARG A 87 -7.33 -6.87 7.09
C ARG A 87 -8.42 -7.86 7.52
N ASP A 88 -9.54 -7.88 6.80
CA ASP A 88 -10.70 -8.74 7.08
C ASP A 88 -10.54 -10.18 6.51
N ALA A 89 -9.64 -10.40 5.54
CA ALA A 89 -9.47 -11.66 4.81
C ALA A 89 -8.90 -12.85 5.62
N SER A 90 -8.72 -12.73 6.93
CA SER A 90 -8.26 -13.82 7.83
C SER A 90 -7.00 -14.57 7.35
N ILE A 91 -6.02 -13.85 6.80
CA ILE A 91 -4.75 -14.44 6.33
C ILE A 91 -3.91 -14.91 7.53
N ASP A 92 -3.47 -16.17 7.49
CA ASP A 92 -2.60 -16.75 8.50
C ASP A 92 -1.22 -16.06 8.50
N ARG A 93 -0.87 -15.45 9.64
CA ARG A 93 0.41 -14.75 9.85
C ARG A 93 1.57 -15.70 10.17
N SER A 94 1.27 -16.93 10.57
CA SER A 94 2.24 -17.97 10.91
C SER A 94 2.50 -18.95 9.76
N GLY A 95 1.62 -18.96 8.76
CA GLY A 95 1.71 -19.82 7.60
C GLY A 95 2.91 -19.51 6.70
N VAL A 96 3.38 -20.55 6.00
CA VAL A 96 4.54 -20.54 5.10
C VAL A 96 4.33 -19.65 3.86
N GLU A 97 3.07 -19.38 3.51
CA GLU A 97 2.73 -18.55 2.35
C GLU A 97 3.27 -17.13 2.50
N ALA A 98 4.19 -16.76 1.60
CA ALA A 98 4.80 -15.43 1.55
C ALA A 98 4.00 -14.45 0.68
N THR A 99 3.13 -14.92 -0.21
CA THR A 99 2.32 -14.13 -1.14
C THR A 99 0.96 -14.77 -1.33
N GLY A 100 -0.04 -13.99 -1.68
CA GLY A 100 -1.34 -14.53 -2.05
C GLY A 100 -2.27 -13.48 -2.65
N GLU A 101 -3.52 -13.91 -2.82
CA GLU A 101 -4.56 -13.13 -3.48
C GLU A 101 -5.82 -13.13 -2.60
N VAL A 102 -6.54 -12.01 -2.60
CA VAL A 102 -7.87 -11.87 -1.98
C VAL A 102 -8.82 -11.33 -3.02
N PHE A 103 -9.96 -12.01 -3.17
CA PHE A 103 -11.02 -11.59 -4.07
C PHE A 103 -12.14 -10.95 -3.26
N THR A 104 -12.60 -9.79 -3.70
CA THR A 104 -13.70 -9.06 -3.05
C THR A 104 -14.65 -8.49 -4.08
N ARG A 105 -15.90 -8.28 -3.67
CA ARG A 105 -16.93 -7.69 -4.52
C ARG A 105 -17.41 -6.37 -3.92
N ALA A 106 -17.37 -5.30 -4.71
CA ALA A 106 -17.93 -4.00 -4.35
C ALA A 106 -18.64 -3.38 -5.55
N GLU A 107 -19.81 -2.77 -5.30
CA GLU A 107 -20.63 -2.12 -6.34
C GLU A 107 -20.89 -3.00 -7.57
N GLY A 108 -21.10 -4.31 -7.32
CA GLY A 108 -21.36 -5.29 -8.36
C GLY A 108 -20.13 -5.80 -9.11
N ARG A 109 -18.94 -5.22 -8.90
CA ARG A 109 -17.67 -5.57 -9.57
C ARG A 109 -16.78 -6.44 -8.68
N TRP A 110 -16.05 -7.36 -9.31
CA TRP A 110 -15.01 -8.15 -8.65
C TRP A 110 -13.67 -7.43 -8.70
N PHE A 111 -12.93 -7.53 -7.60
CA PHE A 111 -11.61 -6.97 -7.45
C PHE A 111 -10.68 -8.03 -6.88
N LYS A 112 -9.49 -8.10 -7.48
CA LYS A 112 -8.38 -8.92 -7.04
C LYS A 112 -7.38 -8.04 -6.30
N LEU A 113 -7.03 -8.42 -5.08
CA LEU A 113 -6.01 -7.78 -4.25
C LEU A 113 -4.82 -8.74 -4.12
N VAL A 114 -3.63 -8.28 -4.48
CA VAL A 114 -2.39 -9.05 -4.34
C VAL A 114 -1.68 -8.61 -3.08
N TRP A 115 -1.25 -9.56 -2.24
CA TRP A 115 -0.54 -9.29 -1.00
C TRP A 115 0.75 -10.10 -0.87
N ARG A 116 1.68 -9.60 -0.06
CA ARG A 116 2.96 -10.24 0.27
C ARG A 116 3.36 -9.97 1.72
N LYS A 117 4.08 -10.90 2.36
CA LYS A 117 4.70 -10.72 3.69
C LYS A 117 6.15 -10.26 3.55
N ASP A 118 6.37 -8.94 3.45
CA ASP A 118 7.72 -8.35 3.28
C ASP A 118 8.63 -8.59 4.50
N ASP A 119 8.06 -8.72 5.71
CA ASP A 119 8.75 -9.01 6.98
C ASP A 119 8.61 -10.49 7.40
N GLY A 120 8.09 -11.34 6.51
CA GLY A 120 7.79 -12.74 6.78
C GLY A 120 6.58 -13.01 7.68
N ARG A 121 5.85 -11.98 8.13
CA ARG A 121 4.74 -12.13 9.10
C ARG A 121 3.49 -11.35 8.73
N THR A 122 3.64 -10.12 8.28
CA THR A 122 2.56 -9.14 8.10
C THR A 122 2.18 -9.07 6.62
N PRO A 123 0.96 -9.50 6.24
CA PRO A 123 0.47 -9.32 4.89
C PRO A 123 0.36 -7.84 4.55
N ALA A 124 1.04 -7.41 3.49
CA ALA A 124 1.03 -6.07 2.96
C ALA A 124 0.46 -6.08 1.53
N LEU A 125 -0.46 -5.16 1.28
CA LEU A 125 -1.09 -4.98 -0.02
C LEU A 125 -0.07 -4.48 -1.06
N VAL A 126 0.08 -5.20 -2.16
CA VAL A 126 1.03 -4.90 -3.23
C VAL A 126 0.33 -4.19 -4.39
N SER A 127 -0.83 -4.70 -4.80
CA SER A 127 -1.62 -4.13 -5.90
C SER A 127 -3.08 -4.55 -5.78
N ALA A 128 -3.94 -3.86 -6.53
CA ALA A 128 -5.31 -4.28 -6.72
C ALA A 128 -5.78 -3.93 -8.13
N SER A 129 -6.65 -4.76 -8.71
CA SER A 129 -7.20 -4.58 -10.05
C SER A 129 -8.66 -5.00 -10.10
N ALA A 130 -9.44 -4.35 -10.96
CA ALA A 130 -10.74 -4.88 -11.35
C ALA A 130 -10.52 -6.19 -12.12
N GLU A 131 -11.24 -7.22 -11.72
CA GLU A 131 -11.29 -8.46 -12.48
C GLU A 131 -12.36 -8.29 -13.55
N VAL A 132 -12.00 -8.59 -14.81
CA VAL A 132 -12.98 -8.75 -15.87
C VAL A 132 -13.43 -10.20 -15.76
N PRO A 133 -14.71 -10.49 -15.44
CA PRO A 133 -15.18 -11.86 -15.51
C PRO A 133 -15.05 -12.34 -16.95
N ASP A 134 -14.46 -13.53 -17.13
CA ASP A 134 -14.48 -14.26 -18.40
C ASP A 134 -15.92 -14.56 -18.86
#